data_AF-A0A2G8K7A3-F1
#
_entry.id   AF-A0A2G8K7A3-F1
#
_cell.length_a   1.000
_cell.length_b   1.000
_cell.length_c   1.000
_cell.angle_alpha   90.00
_cell.angle_beta   90.00
_cell.angle_gamma   90.00
#
_symmetry.space_group_name_H-M   'P 1'
#
loop_
_entity.id
_entity.type
_entity.pdbx_description
1 polymer ?
#
loop_
_entity_poly.entity_id
_entity_poly.type
_entity_poly.pdbx_seq_one_letter_code
_entity_poly.pdbx_strand_id
1 'polypeptide(L)'
;MASSDWEEVKRLAADFKRAQLTSSSQRLSERNCVEILSKLIEEKQIEVIYSLDGKEYVTPSQLFKEIRDELIVHGGRVNLVDLQQTIGIELSQIETKAAEIVRSDQSVSLVLGQLIDDSYLDHLAEEINEQLQENGQVTIPALTQSLDLPADFLSEAIESRIGRLINGEIDPYDRDVIFTQAFVERNTAKVRGVFSAITRPTSVQSILNKYKFPEKLFYSVLEKLVNSGRLNGDIIGGRQDKASYVPEIFSKTQNNWVDSFYKQNGYLEYDTLSRLGVTDPKGYIKRRFKAEKFIHLKAASIGKILQDQVDATIDEAVRTSSWVDVMVSLVQHTSKEWREGEGRKAQLN
;
A
#
# COMPACT_ATOMS: atom_id res chain seq x y z
N MET A 1 -61.31 -12.06 31.74
CA MET A 1 -60.51 -11.05 31.03
C MET A 1 -61.03 -10.84 29.60
N ALA A 2 -61.30 -11.89 28.80
CA ALA A 2 -61.77 -11.75 27.41
C ALA A 2 -63.16 -11.09 27.17
N SER A 3 -64.08 -11.01 28.14
CA SER A 3 -65.40 -10.37 27.90
C SER A 3 -65.35 -8.85 28.03
N SER A 4 -64.42 -8.31 28.82
CA SER A 4 -64.23 -6.86 29.00
C SER A 4 -63.69 -6.22 27.71
N ASP A 5 -62.71 -6.87 27.08
CA ASP A 5 -62.13 -6.42 25.80
C ASP A 5 -63.18 -6.43 24.68
N TRP A 6 -64.10 -7.40 24.69
CA TRP A 6 -65.18 -7.48 23.69
C TRP A 6 -66.27 -6.42 23.88
N GLU A 7 -66.56 -6.04 25.12
CA GLU A 7 -67.46 -4.92 25.44
C GLU A 7 -66.82 -3.57 25.07
N GLU A 8 -65.51 -3.45 25.26
CA GLU A 8 -64.75 -2.26 24.87
C GLU A 8 -64.67 -2.09 23.34
N VAL A 9 -64.42 -3.19 22.60
CA VAL A 9 -64.48 -3.19 21.13
C VAL A 9 -65.88 -2.85 20.61
N LYS A 10 -66.94 -3.37 21.23
CA LYS A 10 -68.33 -3.02 20.86
C LYS A 10 -68.64 -1.56 21.16
N ARG A 11 -68.15 -1.02 22.27
CA ARG A 11 -68.32 0.39 22.63
C ARG A 11 -67.59 1.30 21.65
N LEU A 12 -66.33 1.00 21.31
CA LEU A 12 -65.56 1.71 20.29
C LEU A 12 -66.25 1.65 18.92
N ALA A 13 -66.81 0.50 18.53
CA ALA A 13 -67.56 0.37 17.29
C ALA A 13 -68.86 1.18 17.30
N ALA A 14 -69.56 1.25 18.43
CA ALA A 14 -70.76 2.07 18.59
C ALA A 14 -70.42 3.57 18.57
N ASP A 15 -69.34 3.99 19.23
CA ASP A 15 -68.86 5.36 19.24
C ASP A 15 -68.36 5.78 17.85
N PHE A 16 -67.66 4.90 17.12
CA PHE A 16 -67.26 5.14 15.73
C PHE A 16 -68.48 5.30 14.81
N LYS A 17 -69.49 4.43 14.95
CA LYS A 17 -70.73 4.53 14.16
C LYS A 17 -71.51 5.80 14.50
N ARG A 18 -71.50 6.22 15.76
CA ARG A 18 -72.11 7.47 16.22
C ARG A 18 -71.36 8.69 15.70
N ALA A 19 -70.03 8.65 15.65
CA ALA A 19 -69.20 9.70 15.04
C ALA A 19 -69.42 9.81 13.52
N GLN A 20 -69.56 8.68 12.82
CA GLN A 20 -69.87 8.66 11.38
C GLN A 20 -71.27 9.18 11.04
N LEU A 21 -72.25 8.91 11.90
CA LEU A 21 -73.64 9.36 11.76
C LEU A 21 -73.86 10.81 12.24
N THR A 22 -72.89 11.36 13.00
CA THR A 22 -72.90 12.77 13.38
C THR A 22 -72.53 13.59 12.15
N SER A 23 -73.54 14.06 11.42
CA SER A 23 -73.34 14.99 10.33
C SER A 23 -72.78 16.30 10.87
N SER A 24 -71.48 16.54 10.66
CA SER A 24 -70.91 17.88 10.83
C SER A 24 -71.66 18.84 9.89
N SER A 25 -72.24 19.90 10.44
CA SER A 25 -73.14 20.82 9.72
C SER A 25 -72.44 21.62 8.61
N GLN A 26 -71.11 21.58 8.55
CA GLN A 26 -70.32 22.17 7.48
C GLN A 26 -69.26 21.16 7.02
N ARG A 27 -69.57 20.44 5.94
CA ARG A 27 -68.56 19.72 5.17
C ARG A 27 -67.94 20.71 4.19
N LEU A 28 -66.68 21.04 4.40
CA LEU A 28 -65.90 21.73 3.38
C LEU A 28 -65.78 20.78 2.18
N SER A 29 -66.30 21.20 1.03
CA SER A 29 -66.03 20.51 -0.22
C SER A 29 -64.57 20.69 -0.60
N GLU A 30 -64.02 19.75 -1.36
CA GLU A 30 -62.63 19.82 -1.86
C GLU A 30 -62.34 21.14 -2.58
N ARG A 31 -63.32 21.61 -3.38
CA ARG A 31 -63.28 22.91 -4.05
C ARG A 31 -63.18 24.08 -3.07
N ASN A 32 -63.96 24.06 -1.99
CA ASN A 32 -63.90 25.10 -0.97
C ASN A 32 -62.56 25.09 -0.23
N CYS A 33 -61.97 23.91 0.03
CA CYS A 33 -60.64 23.80 0.61
C CYS A 33 -59.56 24.41 -0.31
N VAL A 34 -59.62 24.11 -1.61
CA VAL A 34 -58.69 24.69 -2.60
C VAL A 34 -58.84 26.21 -2.67
N GLU A 35 -60.07 26.74 -2.71
CA GLU A 35 -60.30 28.19 -2.75
C GLU A 35 -59.79 28.90 -1.48
N ILE A 36 -59.95 28.30 -0.30
CA ILE A 36 -59.39 28.82 0.95
C ILE A 36 -57.86 28.78 0.92
N LEU A 37 -57.26 27.67 0.49
CA LEU A 37 -55.80 27.56 0.36
C LEU A 37 -55.25 28.56 -0.65
N SER A 38 -55.89 28.74 -1.81
CA SER A 38 -55.50 29.75 -2.80
C SER A 38 -55.52 31.16 -2.22
N LYS A 39 -56.54 31.52 -1.43
CA LYS A 39 -56.58 32.82 -0.73
C LYS A 39 -55.46 32.96 0.30
N LEU A 40 -55.18 31.92 1.09
CA LEU A 40 -54.11 31.95 2.09
C LEU A 40 -52.72 32.07 1.45
N ILE A 41 -52.53 31.48 0.26
CA ILE A 41 -51.29 31.62 -0.54
C ILE A 41 -51.19 33.04 -1.11
N GLU A 42 -52.29 33.59 -1.64
CA GLU A 42 -52.34 34.96 -2.19
C GLU A 42 -52.03 36.02 -1.12
N GLU A 43 -52.56 35.81 0.10
CA GLU A 43 -52.27 36.64 1.27
C GLU A 43 -50.88 36.37 1.90
N LYS A 44 -50.07 35.47 1.31
CA LYS A 44 -48.74 35.04 1.79
C LYS A 44 -48.73 34.55 3.24
N GLN A 45 -49.84 33.99 3.72
CA GLN A 45 -49.94 33.44 5.07
C GLN A 45 -49.39 32.01 5.14
N ILE A 46 -49.36 31.29 4.01
CA ILE A 46 -48.86 29.91 3.93
C ILE A 46 -48.02 29.74 2.67
N GLU A 47 -46.84 29.14 2.82
CA GLU A 47 -45.99 28.69 1.72
C GLU A 47 -46.20 27.18 1.51
N VAL A 48 -46.56 26.79 0.28
CA VAL A 48 -46.83 25.39 -0.07
C VAL A 48 -46.11 25.00 -1.36
N ILE A 49 -45.69 23.75 -1.41
CA ILE A 49 -45.04 23.11 -2.54
C ILE A 49 -46.05 22.12 -3.14
N TYR A 50 -46.09 22.05 -4.46
CA TYR A 50 -46.98 21.14 -5.18
C TYR A 50 -46.29 19.80 -5.39
N SER A 51 -47.02 18.72 -5.14
CA SER A 51 -46.67 17.38 -5.65
C SER A 51 -46.65 17.36 -7.18
N LEU A 52 -45.94 16.39 -7.78
CA LEU A 52 -45.87 16.17 -9.23
C LEU A 52 -47.25 15.93 -9.86
N ASP A 53 -48.17 15.34 -9.10
CA ASP A 53 -49.56 15.09 -9.51
C ASP A 53 -50.47 16.32 -9.31
N GLY A 54 -49.99 17.38 -8.65
CA GLY A 54 -50.73 18.61 -8.36
C GLY A 54 -51.89 18.45 -7.38
N LYS A 55 -52.05 17.27 -6.77
CA LYS A 55 -53.17 16.92 -5.87
C LYS A 55 -52.87 17.21 -4.40
N GLU A 56 -51.60 17.16 -4.03
CA GLU A 56 -51.14 17.33 -2.66
C GLU A 56 -50.34 18.63 -2.50
N TYR A 57 -50.56 19.28 -1.36
CA TYR A 57 -49.84 20.45 -0.90
C TYR A 57 -48.92 20.04 0.25
N VAL A 58 -47.62 20.27 0.08
CA VAL A 58 -46.62 19.95 1.10
C VAL A 58 -46.04 21.26 1.62
N THR A 59 -45.99 21.42 2.94
CA THR A 59 -45.33 22.59 3.53
C THR A 59 -43.80 22.40 3.48
N PRO A 60 -43.00 23.47 3.34
CA PRO A 60 -41.54 23.37 3.37
C PRO A 60 -40.98 22.65 4.60
N SER A 61 -41.63 22.82 5.76
CA SER A 61 -41.26 22.15 7.02
C SER A 61 -41.57 20.65 7.00
N GLN A 62 -42.66 20.26 6.35
CA GLN A 62 -43.02 18.86 6.18
C GLN A 62 -42.06 18.18 5.20
N LEU A 63 -41.72 18.84 4.09
CA LEU A 63 -40.72 18.34 3.13
C LEU A 63 -39.35 18.12 3.79
N PHE A 64 -38.93 19.06 4.65
CA PHE A 64 -37.70 18.91 5.43
C PHE A 64 -37.74 17.66 6.32
N LYS A 65 -38.88 17.38 6.94
CA LYS A 65 -39.06 16.20 7.79
C LYS A 65 -39.09 14.91 6.96
N GLU A 66 -39.79 14.88 5.84
CA GLU A 66 -39.86 13.73 4.95
C GLU A 66 -38.48 13.35 4.40
N ILE A 67 -37.68 14.33 3.94
CA ILE A 67 -36.31 14.05 3.47
C ILE A 67 -35.47 13.41 4.58
N ARG A 68 -35.63 13.85 5.84
CA ARG A 68 -34.92 13.25 6.99
C ARG A 68 -35.43 11.87 7.35
N ASP A 69 -36.74 11.69 7.39
CA ASP A 69 -37.35 10.39 7.72
C ASP A 69 -36.93 9.36 6.67
N GLU A 70 -36.95 9.72 5.37
CA GLU A 70 -36.46 8.86 4.29
C GLU A 70 -34.95 8.58 4.39
N LEU A 71 -34.13 9.58 4.73
CA LEU A 71 -32.70 9.37 4.96
C LEU A 71 -32.44 8.32 6.05
N ILE A 72 -33.21 8.34 7.14
CA ILE A 72 -33.10 7.37 8.23
C ILE A 72 -33.59 5.98 7.78
N VAL A 73 -34.73 5.92 7.09
CA VAL A 73 -35.31 4.66 6.58
C VAL A 73 -34.36 3.96 5.61
N HIS A 74 -33.67 4.72 4.77
CA HIS A 74 -32.67 4.22 3.84
C HIS A 74 -31.28 3.97 4.47
N GLY A 75 -31.16 4.01 5.80
CA GLY A 75 -29.92 3.67 6.50
C GLY A 75 -28.81 4.72 6.33
N GLY A 76 -29.18 5.98 6.11
CA GLY A 76 -28.26 7.12 6.10
C GLY A 76 -27.64 7.43 4.73
N ARG A 77 -28.00 6.74 3.64
CA ARG A 77 -27.59 7.11 2.27
C ARG A 77 -28.76 7.03 1.30
N VAL A 78 -29.05 8.12 0.60
CA VAL A 78 -30.14 8.16 -0.39
C VAL A 78 -29.81 9.09 -1.56
N ASN A 79 -30.20 8.71 -2.78
CA ASN A 79 -30.08 9.55 -3.97
C ASN A 79 -31.25 10.54 -4.04
N LEU A 80 -30.98 11.79 -4.44
CA LEU A 80 -32.01 12.81 -4.62
C LEU A 80 -33.08 12.40 -5.65
N VAL A 81 -32.71 11.63 -6.68
CA VAL A 81 -33.66 11.12 -7.69
C VAL A 81 -34.61 10.07 -7.08
N ASP A 82 -34.11 9.23 -6.18
CA ASP A 82 -34.92 8.22 -5.49
C ASP A 82 -35.84 8.88 -4.45
N LEU A 83 -35.35 9.93 -3.76
CA LEU A 83 -36.17 10.79 -2.91
C LEU A 83 -37.29 11.46 -3.70
N GLN A 84 -37.01 11.92 -4.92
CA GLN A 84 -38.01 12.52 -5.79
C GLN A 84 -39.16 11.55 -6.10
N GLN A 85 -38.85 10.30 -6.40
CA GLN A 85 -39.86 9.28 -6.71
C GLN A 85 -40.66 8.88 -5.48
N THR A 86 -40.02 8.87 -4.30
CA THR A 86 -40.65 8.44 -3.05
C THR A 86 -41.56 9.52 -2.47
N ILE A 87 -41.09 10.77 -2.46
CA ILE A 87 -41.81 11.93 -1.92
C ILE A 87 -42.81 12.49 -2.95
N GLY A 88 -42.56 12.31 -4.25
CA GLY A 88 -43.46 12.77 -5.32
C GLY A 88 -43.46 14.28 -5.54
N ILE A 89 -42.35 14.96 -5.24
CA ILE A 89 -42.15 16.41 -5.43
C ILE A 89 -41.12 16.67 -6.54
N GLU A 90 -41.12 17.86 -7.14
CA GLU A 90 -40.13 18.26 -8.14
C GLU A 90 -38.69 18.25 -7.58
N LEU A 91 -37.75 17.70 -8.35
CA LEU A 91 -36.34 17.56 -7.96
C LEU A 91 -35.70 18.90 -7.56
N SER A 92 -36.04 20.00 -8.24
CA SER A 92 -35.49 21.33 -7.95
C SER A 92 -35.77 21.81 -6.53
N GLN A 93 -36.95 21.48 -6.00
CA GLN A 93 -37.35 21.82 -4.62
C GLN A 93 -36.64 20.93 -3.61
N ILE A 94 -36.48 19.64 -3.94
CA ILE A 94 -35.76 18.67 -3.10
C ILE A 94 -34.28 19.04 -3.03
N GLU A 95 -33.63 19.40 -4.14
CA GLU A 95 -32.24 19.87 -4.17
C GLU A 95 -32.03 21.11 -3.30
N THR A 96 -32.94 22.08 -3.40
CA THR A 96 -32.88 23.31 -2.61
C THR A 96 -33.01 23.01 -1.12
N LYS A 97 -33.95 22.13 -0.74
CA LYS A 97 -34.17 21.74 0.66
C LYS A 97 -33.07 20.82 1.20
N ALA A 98 -32.52 19.93 0.38
CA ALA A 98 -31.37 19.12 0.72
C ALA A 98 -30.14 19.99 1.03
N ALA A 99 -29.88 21.02 0.21
CA ALA A 99 -28.82 21.98 0.48
C ALA A 99 -29.07 22.80 1.77
N GLU A 100 -30.33 23.10 2.09
CA GLU A 100 -30.70 23.74 3.36
C GLU A 100 -30.45 22.80 4.56
N ILE A 101 -30.77 21.50 4.43
CA ILE A 101 -30.50 20.48 5.45
C ILE A 101 -29.01 20.41 5.75
N VAL A 102 -28.15 20.29 4.73
CA VAL A 102 -26.69 20.26 4.89
C VAL A 102 -26.13 21.54 5.54
N ARG A 103 -26.76 22.69 5.30
CA ARG A 103 -26.37 23.94 5.97
C ARG A 103 -26.82 23.99 7.43
N SER A 104 -27.95 23.37 7.74
CA SER A 104 -28.51 23.34 9.09
C SER A 104 -27.87 22.27 9.98
N ASP A 105 -27.42 21.17 9.37
CA ASP A 105 -26.89 20.00 10.06
C ASP A 105 -25.56 19.58 9.45
N GLN A 106 -24.51 19.62 10.28
CA GLN A 106 -23.17 19.22 9.88
C GLN A 106 -23.00 17.69 9.78
N SER A 107 -23.95 16.89 10.29
CA SER A 107 -23.88 15.43 10.16
C SER A 107 -24.23 14.94 8.75
N VAL A 108 -24.93 15.76 7.95
CA VAL A 108 -25.40 15.36 6.63
C VAL A 108 -24.54 16.02 5.56
N SER A 109 -24.01 15.21 4.66
CA SER A 109 -23.22 15.63 3.51
C SER A 109 -23.97 15.37 2.20
N LEU A 110 -23.83 16.28 1.23
CA LEU A 110 -24.36 16.11 -0.12
C LEU A 110 -23.21 15.86 -1.10
N VAL A 111 -23.17 14.68 -1.70
CA VAL A 111 -22.09 14.23 -2.59
C VAL A 111 -22.69 13.64 -3.87
N LEU A 112 -22.35 14.20 -5.03
CA LEU A 112 -22.83 13.73 -6.35
C LEU A 112 -24.36 13.51 -6.45
N GLY A 113 -25.16 14.34 -5.78
CA GLY A 113 -26.62 14.18 -5.73
C GLY A 113 -27.09 13.06 -4.79
N GLN A 114 -26.25 12.65 -3.84
CA GLN A 114 -26.60 11.72 -2.76
C GLN A 114 -26.48 12.42 -1.41
N LEU A 115 -27.49 12.25 -0.57
CA LEU A 115 -27.43 12.64 0.83
C LEU A 115 -26.86 11.49 1.65
N ILE A 116 -25.86 11.79 2.46
CA ILE A 116 -25.13 10.84 3.29
C ILE A 116 -25.08 11.38 4.71
N ASP A 117 -25.57 10.62 5.67
CA ASP A 117 -25.49 10.93 7.09
C ASP A 117 -24.22 10.36 7.73
N ASP A 118 -23.76 11.01 8.79
CA ASP A 118 -22.57 10.61 9.55
C ASP A 118 -22.71 9.20 10.16
N SER A 119 -23.94 8.78 10.51
CA SER A 119 -24.21 7.42 10.99
C SER A 119 -23.92 6.34 9.93
N TYR A 120 -24.19 6.62 8.66
CA TYR A 120 -23.82 5.73 7.56
C TYR A 120 -22.29 5.64 7.44
N LEU A 121 -21.58 6.76 7.57
CA LEU A 121 -20.12 6.78 7.54
C LEU A 121 -19.49 6.03 8.72
N ASP A 122 -20.13 6.09 9.90
CA ASP A 122 -19.70 5.34 11.08
C ASP A 122 -19.85 3.82 10.87
N HIS A 123 -21.00 3.36 10.36
CA HIS A 123 -21.19 1.96 10.02
C HIS A 123 -20.24 1.50 8.91
N LEU A 124 -20.06 2.33 7.88
CA LEU A 124 -19.11 2.07 6.81
C LEU A 124 -17.67 1.96 7.36
N ALA A 125 -17.30 2.80 8.32
CA ALA A 125 -16.00 2.74 8.96
C ALA A 125 -15.80 1.46 9.78
N GLU A 126 -16.84 0.94 10.43
CA GLU A 126 -16.81 -0.37 11.08
C GLU A 126 -16.59 -1.50 10.07
N GLU A 127 -17.32 -1.50 8.95
CA GLU A 127 -17.13 -2.47 7.86
C GLU A 127 -15.72 -2.39 7.25
N ILE A 128 -15.22 -1.19 6.99
CA ILE A 128 -13.86 -0.96 6.51
C ILE A 128 -12.84 -1.48 7.53
N ASN A 129 -13.08 -1.28 8.82
CA ASN A 129 -12.20 -1.80 9.87
C ASN A 129 -12.17 -3.33 9.87
N GLU A 130 -13.32 -4.00 9.74
CA GLU A 130 -13.37 -5.47 9.64
C GLU A 130 -12.60 -5.97 8.42
N GLN A 131 -12.82 -5.38 7.25
CA GLN A 131 -12.07 -5.70 6.02
C GLN A 131 -10.57 -5.44 6.18
N LEU A 132 -10.20 -4.37 6.88
CA LEU A 132 -8.82 -4.01 7.17
C LEU A 132 -8.17 -5.01 8.13
N GLN A 133 -8.87 -5.48 9.16
CA GLN A 133 -8.35 -6.52 10.06
C GLN A 133 -8.22 -7.87 9.35
N GLU A 134 -9.13 -8.22 8.45
CA GLU A 134 -9.09 -9.47 7.70
C GLU A 134 -7.95 -9.49 6.67
N ASN A 135 -7.86 -8.44 5.83
CA ASN A 135 -6.90 -8.38 4.72
C ASN A 135 -5.54 -7.80 5.12
N GLY A 136 -5.50 -7.02 6.21
CA GLY A 136 -4.33 -6.32 6.72
C GLY A 136 -4.00 -4.99 6.03
N GLN A 137 -4.52 -4.77 4.82
CA GLN A 137 -4.44 -3.50 4.09
C GLN A 137 -5.72 -3.25 3.30
N VAL A 138 -6.09 -1.98 3.14
CA VAL A 138 -7.20 -1.51 2.31
C VAL A 138 -6.74 -0.27 1.55
N THR A 139 -7.21 -0.10 0.31
CA THR A 139 -6.87 1.06 -0.52
C THR A 139 -8.10 1.90 -0.86
N ILE A 140 -7.95 3.22 -0.82
CA ILE A 140 -9.03 4.17 -1.13
C ILE A 140 -9.61 3.94 -2.54
N PRO A 141 -8.80 3.70 -3.60
CA PRO A 141 -9.35 3.41 -4.92
C PRO A 141 -10.23 2.16 -4.98
N ALA A 142 -9.92 1.13 -4.20
CA ALA A 142 -10.75 -0.07 -4.13
C ALA A 142 -12.10 0.24 -3.43
N LEU A 143 -12.05 1.04 -2.36
CA LEU A 143 -13.25 1.51 -1.68
C LEU A 143 -14.12 2.39 -2.59
N THR A 144 -13.53 3.35 -3.30
CA THR A 144 -14.23 4.20 -4.28
C THR A 144 -14.96 3.37 -5.34
N GLN A 145 -14.33 2.31 -5.86
CA GLN A 145 -14.99 1.43 -6.83
C GLN A 145 -16.14 0.63 -6.23
N SER A 146 -16.02 0.18 -4.98
CA SER A 146 -17.06 -0.62 -4.33
C SER A 146 -18.25 0.21 -3.83
N LEU A 147 -17.99 1.44 -3.39
CA LEU A 147 -18.98 2.30 -2.74
C LEU A 147 -19.60 3.34 -3.68
N ASP A 148 -19.00 3.55 -4.85
CA ASP A 148 -19.38 4.59 -5.82
C ASP A 148 -19.41 5.98 -5.17
N LEU A 149 -18.36 6.30 -4.41
CA LEU A 149 -18.17 7.57 -3.72
C LEU A 149 -16.81 8.19 -4.09
N PRO A 150 -16.71 9.53 -4.23
CA PRO A 150 -15.45 10.20 -4.56
C PRO A 150 -14.33 9.87 -3.58
N ALA A 151 -13.12 9.67 -4.10
CA ALA A 151 -11.94 9.35 -3.30
C ALA A 151 -11.65 10.42 -2.24
N ASP A 152 -11.74 11.71 -2.60
CA ASP A 152 -11.47 12.82 -1.67
C ASP A 152 -12.42 12.80 -0.47
N PHE A 153 -13.71 12.53 -0.71
CA PHE A 153 -14.72 12.43 0.33
C PHE A 153 -14.48 11.23 1.25
N LEU A 154 -14.17 10.07 0.68
CA LEU A 154 -13.83 8.88 1.47
C LEU A 154 -12.56 9.09 2.30
N SER A 155 -11.52 9.72 1.73
CA SER A 155 -10.29 10.02 2.45
C SER A 155 -10.55 10.89 3.67
N GLU A 156 -11.33 11.98 3.54
CA GLU A 156 -11.67 12.85 4.68
C GLU A 156 -12.55 12.13 5.72
N ALA A 157 -13.54 11.37 5.27
CA ALA A 157 -14.43 10.60 6.14
C ALA A 157 -13.69 9.51 6.93
N ILE A 158 -12.68 8.89 6.32
CA ILE A 158 -11.83 7.87 6.95
C ILE A 158 -10.79 8.50 7.86
N GLU A 159 -10.10 9.57 7.43
CA GLU A 159 -9.10 10.29 8.23
C GLU A 159 -9.69 10.76 9.57
N SER A 160 -10.93 11.24 9.58
CA SER A 160 -11.63 11.66 10.80
C SER A 160 -11.99 10.51 11.76
N ARG A 161 -12.05 9.27 11.27
CA ARG A 161 -12.49 8.08 12.02
C ARG A 161 -11.35 7.12 12.39
N ILE A 162 -10.17 7.34 11.85
CA ILE A 162 -8.96 6.60 12.22
C ILE A 162 -8.61 6.84 13.68
N GLY A 163 -8.30 5.75 14.39
CA GLY A 163 -8.01 5.76 15.82
C GLY A 163 -9.24 5.72 16.72
N ARG A 164 -10.45 5.94 16.19
CA ARG A 164 -11.72 5.77 16.91
C ARG A 164 -12.44 4.48 16.49
N LEU A 165 -12.86 4.40 15.23
CA LEU A 165 -13.60 3.25 14.68
C LEU A 165 -12.67 2.36 13.85
N ILE A 166 -11.71 2.97 13.15
CA ILE A 166 -10.77 2.25 12.29
C ILE A 166 -9.44 2.09 13.03
N ASN A 167 -9.06 0.85 13.30
CA ASN A 167 -7.78 0.48 13.89
C ASN A 167 -6.72 0.26 12.80
N GLY A 168 -6.35 1.34 12.12
CA GLY A 168 -5.37 1.37 11.03
C GLY A 168 -4.48 2.60 11.07
N GLU A 169 -3.36 2.53 10.37
CA GLU A 169 -2.48 3.67 10.11
C GLU A 169 -2.45 3.97 8.61
N ILE A 170 -2.44 5.25 8.26
CA ILE A 170 -2.23 5.70 6.87
C ILE A 170 -0.72 5.78 6.60
N ASP A 171 -0.31 5.38 5.39
CA ASP A 171 1.09 5.55 4.97
C ASP A 171 1.44 7.06 4.88
N PRO A 172 2.50 7.53 5.55
CA PRO A 172 2.96 8.91 5.42
C PRO A 172 3.32 9.31 3.97
N TYR A 173 3.66 8.33 3.13
CA TYR A 173 4.05 8.52 1.73
C TYR A 173 2.92 8.20 0.73
N ASP A 174 1.85 7.55 1.18
CA ASP A 174 0.74 7.09 0.34
C ASP A 174 -0.59 7.15 1.10
N ARG A 175 -1.24 8.32 1.06
CA ARG A 175 -2.49 8.56 1.80
C ARG A 175 -3.65 7.63 1.38
N ASP A 176 -3.54 7.02 0.21
CA ASP A 176 -4.55 6.13 -0.34
C ASP A 176 -4.48 4.70 0.23
N VAL A 177 -3.50 4.40 1.09
CA VAL A 177 -3.30 3.07 1.66
C VAL A 177 -3.37 3.10 3.17
N ILE A 178 -4.24 2.26 3.71
CA ILE A 178 -4.44 2.05 5.13
C ILE A 178 -3.97 0.64 5.46
N PHE A 179 -3.16 0.49 6.49
CA PHE A 179 -2.65 -0.80 6.93
C PHE A 179 -2.80 -0.98 8.44
N THR A 180 -2.83 -2.24 8.86
CA THR A 180 -2.74 -2.57 10.28
C THR A 180 -1.28 -2.70 10.72
N GLN A 181 -1.02 -2.37 11.99
CA GLN A 181 0.30 -2.59 12.59
C GLN A 181 0.71 -4.08 12.50
N ALA A 182 -0.24 -5.00 12.71
CA ALA A 182 -0.02 -6.44 12.57
C ALA A 182 0.41 -6.83 11.14
N PHE A 183 -0.16 -6.19 10.12
CA PHE A 183 0.23 -6.42 8.73
C PHE A 183 1.66 -5.94 8.46
N VAL A 184 2.04 -4.76 8.94
CA VAL A 184 3.41 -4.23 8.80
C VAL A 184 4.42 -5.12 9.52
N GLU A 185 4.13 -5.55 10.74
CA GLU A 185 4.98 -6.44 11.52
C GLU A 185 5.13 -7.81 10.87
N ARG A 186 4.04 -8.39 10.36
CA ARG A 186 4.05 -9.67 9.66
C ARG A 186 4.89 -9.60 8.39
N ASN A 187 4.73 -8.56 7.58
CA ASN A 187 5.56 -8.37 6.38
C ASN A 187 7.01 -8.10 6.75
N THR A 188 7.27 -7.31 7.79
CA THR A 188 8.62 -7.09 8.32
C THR A 188 9.28 -8.39 8.75
N ALA A 189 8.55 -9.27 9.45
CA ALA A 189 9.06 -10.57 9.86
C ALA A 189 9.35 -11.48 8.66
N LYS A 190 8.50 -11.48 7.63
CA LYS A 190 8.72 -12.22 6.37
C LYS A 190 9.98 -11.73 5.64
N VAL A 191 10.10 -10.41 5.42
CA VAL A 191 11.28 -9.81 4.78
C VAL A 191 12.53 -10.16 5.56
N ARG A 192 12.52 -9.96 6.89
CA ARG A 192 13.62 -10.35 7.77
C ARG A 192 13.99 -11.81 7.62
N GLY A 193 13.00 -12.71 7.63
CA GLY A 193 13.22 -14.15 7.49
C GLY A 193 13.87 -14.53 6.17
N VAL A 194 13.35 -13.98 5.06
CA VAL A 194 13.89 -14.23 3.72
C VAL A 194 15.33 -13.75 3.61
N PHE A 195 15.59 -12.48 3.94
CA PHE A 195 16.92 -11.90 3.77
C PHE A 195 17.97 -12.46 4.74
N SER A 196 17.55 -12.93 5.92
CA SER A 196 18.45 -13.64 6.84
C SER A 196 18.93 -14.99 6.31
N ALA A 197 18.18 -15.62 5.39
CA ALA A 197 18.53 -16.91 4.81
C ALA A 197 19.40 -16.79 3.53
N ILE A 198 19.56 -15.58 3.00
CA ILE A 198 20.33 -15.36 1.77
C ILE A 198 21.82 -15.41 2.10
N THR A 199 22.54 -16.28 1.40
CA THR A 199 23.99 -16.49 1.58
C THR A 199 24.79 -16.12 0.33
N ARG A 200 24.12 -15.69 -0.74
CA ARG A 200 24.73 -15.30 -2.01
C ARG A 200 24.10 -14.00 -2.52
N PRO A 201 24.83 -13.17 -3.29
CA PRO A 201 24.27 -11.99 -3.95
C PRO A 201 22.98 -12.34 -4.69
N THR A 202 21.87 -11.73 -4.30
CA THR A 202 20.55 -12.05 -4.85
C THR A 202 19.81 -10.77 -5.22
N SER A 203 19.20 -10.77 -6.41
CA SER A 203 18.38 -9.65 -6.89
C SER A 203 17.18 -9.43 -5.96
N VAL A 204 17.03 -8.19 -5.50
CA VAL A 204 15.94 -7.75 -4.63
C VAL A 204 14.60 -7.88 -5.34
N GLN A 205 14.54 -7.53 -6.62
CA GLN A 205 13.34 -7.64 -7.44
C GLN A 205 12.89 -9.08 -7.66
N SER A 206 13.83 -10.02 -7.76
CA SER A 206 13.51 -11.45 -7.85
C SER A 206 12.79 -11.95 -6.58
N ILE A 207 13.16 -11.43 -5.42
CA ILE A 207 12.54 -11.75 -4.13
C ILE A 207 11.16 -11.09 -4.05
N LEU A 208 11.07 -9.81 -4.42
CA LEU A 208 9.81 -9.06 -4.46
C LEU A 208 8.75 -9.81 -5.28
N ASN A 209 9.09 -10.20 -6.50
CA ASN A 209 8.20 -10.91 -7.41
C ASN A 209 7.84 -12.32 -6.92
N LYS A 210 8.81 -13.04 -6.32
CA LYS A 210 8.60 -14.41 -5.83
C LYS A 210 7.64 -14.47 -4.64
N TYR A 211 7.76 -13.54 -3.71
CA TYR A 211 6.96 -13.53 -2.47
C TYR A 211 5.79 -12.54 -2.51
N LYS A 212 5.65 -11.78 -3.61
CA LYS A 212 4.57 -10.79 -3.85
C LYS A 212 4.40 -9.82 -2.69
N PHE A 213 5.52 -9.28 -2.19
CA PHE A 213 5.45 -8.27 -1.15
C PHE A 213 4.87 -6.95 -1.69
N PRO A 214 4.15 -6.16 -0.87
CA PRO A 214 3.77 -4.80 -1.23
C PRO A 214 5.02 -3.96 -1.45
N GLU A 215 5.22 -3.46 -2.67
CA GLU A 215 6.50 -2.88 -3.11
C GLU A 215 6.93 -1.66 -2.28
N LYS A 216 6.01 -0.72 -2.03
CA LYS A 216 6.28 0.50 -1.25
C LYS A 216 6.73 0.17 0.17
N LEU A 217 6.00 -0.70 0.86
CA LEU A 217 6.32 -1.16 2.21
C LEU A 217 7.62 -1.98 2.23
N PHE A 218 7.85 -2.80 1.22
CA PHE A 218 8.99 -3.69 1.16
C PHE A 218 10.33 -2.95 1.15
N TYR A 219 10.49 -1.92 0.31
CA TYR A 219 11.74 -1.16 0.23
C TYR A 219 12.02 -0.39 1.52
N SER A 220 10.99 0.24 2.12
CA SER A 220 11.16 0.99 3.37
C SER A 220 11.56 0.07 4.53
N VAL A 221 10.93 -1.11 4.64
CA VAL A 221 11.25 -2.13 5.63
C VAL A 221 12.65 -2.70 5.42
N LEU A 222 13.01 -3.06 4.18
CA LEU A 222 14.31 -3.64 3.87
C LEU A 222 15.45 -2.67 4.22
N GLU A 223 15.31 -1.40 3.83
CA GLU A 223 16.29 -0.37 4.13
C GLU A 223 16.41 -0.13 5.64
N LYS A 224 15.28 -0.06 6.36
CA LYS A 224 15.27 0.05 7.83
C LYS A 224 16.00 -1.13 8.48
N LEU A 225 15.79 -2.36 8.00
CA LEU A 225 16.42 -3.55 8.55
C LEU A 225 17.94 -3.62 8.28
N VAL A 226 18.38 -3.12 7.13
CA VAL A 226 19.82 -3.00 6.80
C VAL A 226 20.47 -1.89 7.62
N ASN A 227 19.87 -0.69 7.64
CA ASN A 227 20.41 0.47 8.35
C ASN A 227 20.45 0.28 9.88
N SER A 228 19.49 -0.49 10.43
CA SER A 228 19.50 -0.87 11.85
C SER A 228 20.50 -1.97 12.19
N GLY A 229 21.18 -2.56 11.20
CA GLY A 229 22.10 -3.67 11.38
C GLY A 229 21.41 -4.99 11.73
N ARG A 230 20.07 -5.09 11.62
CA ARG A 230 19.35 -6.35 11.85
C ARG A 230 19.58 -7.36 10.73
N LEU A 231 19.78 -6.87 9.50
CA LEU A 231 20.19 -7.65 8.35
C LEU A 231 21.66 -7.35 8.04
N ASN A 232 22.50 -8.37 8.21
CA ASN A 232 23.93 -8.27 7.95
C ASN A 232 24.22 -8.40 6.46
N GLY A 233 24.11 -7.30 5.73
CA GLY A 233 24.45 -7.23 4.32
C GLY A 233 24.14 -5.86 3.73
N ASP A 234 24.66 -5.60 2.54
CA ASP A 234 24.52 -4.31 1.86
C ASP A 234 23.64 -4.44 0.62
N ILE A 235 22.92 -3.37 0.29
CA ILE A 235 22.15 -3.27 -0.95
C ILE A 235 22.98 -2.52 -1.97
N ILE A 236 23.39 -3.21 -3.02
CA ILE A 236 24.16 -2.66 -4.14
C ILE A 236 23.19 -2.35 -5.28
N GLY A 237 23.30 -1.16 -5.88
CA GLY A 237 22.46 -0.76 -7.03
C GLY A 237 21.26 0.14 -6.67
N GLY A 238 21.15 0.61 -5.43
CA GLY A 238 20.13 1.59 -5.00
C GLY A 238 18.70 1.04 -4.99
N ARG A 239 17.70 1.93 -4.97
CA ARG A 239 16.25 1.60 -5.04
C ARG A 239 15.76 1.46 -6.49
N GLN A 240 16.45 0.69 -7.33
CA GLN A 240 16.06 0.46 -8.74
C GLN A 240 16.01 -1.04 -9.07
N ASP A 241 15.48 -1.41 -10.25
CA ASP A 241 15.39 -2.79 -10.79
C ASP A 241 16.70 -3.61 -10.71
N LYS A 242 17.85 -2.93 -10.59
CA LYS A 242 19.18 -3.57 -10.50
C LYS A 242 19.67 -3.76 -9.06
N ALA A 243 18.82 -3.54 -8.06
CA ALA A 243 19.16 -3.74 -6.66
C ALA A 243 19.50 -5.21 -6.37
N SER A 244 20.67 -5.43 -5.80
CA SER A 244 21.15 -6.75 -5.36
C SER A 244 21.54 -6.68 -3.90
N TYR A 245 21.00 -7.59 -3.10
CA TYR A 245 21.40 -7.74 -1.71
C TYR A 245 22.62 -8.65 -1.62
N VAL A 246 23.69 -8.14 -1.02
CA VAL A 246 24.94 -8.86 -0.79
C VAL A 246 25.10 -9.12 0.71
N PRO A 247 24.89 -10.38 1.15
CA PRO A 247 25.06 -10.74 2.55
C PRO A 247 26.51 -10.57 3.03
N GLU A 248 26.70 -10.14 4.27
CA GLU A 248 28.03 -9.96 4.88
C GLU A 248 28.81 -11.29 4.93
N ILE A 249 28.12 -12.41 5.17
CA ILE A 249 28.73 -13.76 5.18
C ILE A 249 29.37 -14.10 3.84
N PHE A 250 28.78 -13.67 2.72
CA PHE A 250 29.33 -13.88 1.39
C PHE A 250 30.62 -13.09 1.22
N SER A 251 30.59 -11.79 1.54
CA SER A 251 31.76 -10.91 1.46
C SER A 251 32.91 -11.39 2.36
N LYS A 252 32.61 -11.83 3.59
CA LYS A 252 33.60 -12.41 4.52
C LYS A 252 34.21 -13.69 3.97
N THR A 253 33.39 -14.61 3.46
CA THR A 253 33.86 -15.89 2.91
C THR A 253 34.72 -15.67 1.66
N GLN A 254 34.29 -14.77 0.76
CA GLN A 254 35.05 -14.38 -0.42
C GLN A 254 36.41 -13.80 -0.03
N ASN A 255 36.45 -12.84 0.90
CA ASN A 255 37.69 -12.23 1.36
C ASN A 255 38.63 -13.25 2.03
N ASN A 256 38.10 -14.09 2.93
CA ASN A 256 38.89 -15.10 3.62
C ASN A 256 39.48 -16.13 2.65
N TRP A 257 38.72 -16.52 1.63
CA TRP A 257 39.21 -17.41 0.58
C TRP A 257 40.36 -16.76 -0.20
N VAL A 258 40.21 -15.50 -0.61
CA VAL A 258 41.26 -14.76 -1.34
C VAL A 258 42.52 -14.62 -0.49
N ASP A 259 42.38 -14.23 0.77
CA ASP A 259 43.52 -14.06 1.68
C ASP A 259 44.26 -15.38 1.90
N SER A 260 43.52 -16.48 2.07
CA SER A 260 44.10 -17.82 2.28
C SER A 260 44.80 -18.32 1.01
N PHE A 261 44.17 -18.14 -0.15
CA PHE A 261 44.75 -18.50 -1.44
C PHE A 261 46.04 -17.72 -1.70
N TYR A 262 46.02 -16.41 -1.45
CA TYR A 262 47.20 -15.57 -1.65
C TYR A 262 48.33 -15.94 -0.69
N LYS A 263 48.03 -16.16 0.60
CA LYS A 263 49.04 -16.58 1.59
C LYS A 263 49.71 -17.90 1.24
N GLN A 264 48.97 -18.84 0.64
CA GLN A 264 49.50 -20.15 0.28
C GLN A 264 50.31 -20.12 -1.02
N ASN A 265 49.88 -19.33 -2.00
CA ASN A 265 50.39 -19.44 -3.37
C ASN A 265 51.21 -18.22 -3.83
N GLY A 266 51.07 -17.06 -3.20
CA GLY A 266 51.82 -15.84 -3.57
C GLY A 266 51.33 -15.13 -4.85
N TYR A 267 50.22 -15.56 -5.46
CA TYR A 267 49.62 -14.93 -6.63
C TYR A 267 48.09 -14.96 -6.58
N LEU A 268 47.43 -14.18 -7.45
CA LEU A 268 45.98 -14.14 -7.62
C LEU A 268 45.61 -14.05 -9.11
N GLU A 269 44.93 -15.07 -9.63
CA GLU A 269 44.40 -15.09 -11.00
C GLU A 269 43.12 -14.25 -11.13
N TYR A 270 43.01 -13.47 -12.20
CA TYR A 270 41.82 -12.65 -12.44
C TYR A 270 40.59 -13.48 -12.81
N ASP A 271 40.77 -14.61 -13.50
CA ASP A 271 39.66 -15.51 -13.81
C ASP A 271 39.06 -16.13 -12.53
N THR A 272 39.93 -16.59 -11.64
CA THR A 272 39.52 -17.11 -10.32
C THR A 272 38.79 -16.06 -9.48
N LEU A 273 39.25 -14.81 -9.48
CA LEU A 273 38.54 -13.71 -8.82
C LEU A 273 37.19 -13.38 -9.49
N SER A 274 37.12 -13.43 -10.82
CA SER A 274 35.88 -13.22 -11.58
C SER A 274 34.85 -14.31 -11.26
N ARG A 275 35.28 -15.59 -11.20
CA ARG A 275 34.44 -16.73 -10.80
C ARG A 275 33.90 -16.61 -9.37
N LEU A 276 34.63 -15.93 -8.48
CA LEU A 276 34.18 -15.65 -7.12
C LEU A 276 33.20 -14.48 -7.03
N GLY A 277 32.90 -13.80 -8.15
CA GLY A 277 31.97 -12.67 -8.19
C GLY A 277 32.62 -11.30 -8.01
N VAL A 278 33.94 -11.19 -8.20
CA VAL A 278 34.63 -9.89 -8.20
C VAL A 278 34.56 -9.27 -9.60
N THR A 279 33.85 -8.16 -9.75
CA THR A 279 33.67 -7.47 -11.04
C THR A 279 34.89 -6.69 -11.51
N ASP A 280 35.71 -6.16 -10.58
CA ASP A 280 36.99 -5.51 -10.88
C ASP A 280 38.14 -6.16 -10.07
N PRO A 281 38.77 -7.22 -10.60
CA PRO A 281 39.84 -7.93 -9.90
C PRO A 281 41.04 -7.04 -9.54
N LYS A 282 41.46 -6.12 -10.43
CA LYS A 282 42.63 -5.27 -10.19
C LYS A 282 42.36 -4.23 -9.11
N GLY A 283 41.22 -3.55 -9.16
CA GLY A 283 40.85 -2.59 -8.13
C GLY A 283 40.49 -3.26 -6.80
N TYR A 284 39.95 -4.47 -6.83
CA TYR A 284 39.74 -5.27 -5.62
C TYR A 284 41.06 -5.59 -4.91
N ILE A 285 42.07 -6.11 -5.62
CA ILE A 285 43.39 -6.42 -5.04
C ILE A 285 44.04 -5.16 -4.45
N LYS A 286 44.03 -4.03 -5.18
CA LYS A 286 44.59 -2.76 -4.69
C LYS A 286 43.90 -2.25 -3.42
N ARG A 287 42.58 -2.42 -3.32
CA ARG A 287 41.82 -2.01 -2.13
C ARG A 287 42.04 -2.94 -0.94
N ARG A 288 42.16 -4.25 -1.19
CA ARG A 288 42.33 -5.28 -0.17
C ARG A 288 43.74 -5.28 0.42
N PHE A 289 44.78 -5.21 -0.41
CA PHE A 289 46.18 -5.34 -0.04
C PHE A 289 46.96 -4.03 -0.25
N LYS A 290 46.55 -2.96 0.44
CA LYS A 290 47.15 -1.62 0.28
C LYS A 290 48.64 -1.53 0.64
N ALA A 291 49.12 -2.42 1.51
CA ALA A 291 50.48 -2.42 2.03
C ALA A 291 51.47 -3.18 1.15
N GLU A 292 50.99 -4.02 0.23
CA GLU A 292 51.83 -4.87 -0.59
C GLU A 292 51.88 -4.38 -2.04
N LYS A 293 53.08 -4.44 -2.63
CA LYS A 293 53.28 -4.12 -4.04
C LYS A 293 53.02 -5.38 -4.87
N PHE A 294 51.99 -5.31 -5.71
CA PHE A 294 51.66 -6.37 -6.66
C PHE A 294 52.19 -6.02 -8.05
N ILE A 295 52.72 -7.03 -8.74
CA ILE A 295 52.98 -6.95 -10.18
C ILE A 295 51.72 -7.44 -10.90
N HIS A 296 51.04 -6.52 -11.59
CA HIS A 296 49.83 -6.83 -12.32
C HIS A 296 50.16 -7.29 -13.75
N LEU A 297 50.03 -8.58 -14.02
CA LEU A 297 50.15 -9.16 -15.36
C LEU A 297 48.80 -9.13 -16.09
N LYS A 298 48.76 -9.73 -17.30
CA LYS A 298 47.53 -9.82 -18.12
C LYS A 298 46.48 -10.76 -17.51
N ALA A 299 46.89 -11.90 -16.98
CA ALA A 299 46.00 -12.94 -16.45
C ALA A 299 45.97 -13.04 -14.92
N ALA A 300 47.01 -12.54 -14.24
CA ALA A 300 47.14 -12.66 -12.78
C ALA A 300 47.87 -11.45 -12.18
N SER A 301 47.79 -11.32 -10.86
CA SER A 301 48.63 -10.43 -10.06
C SER A 301 49.55 -11.25 -9.17
N ILE A 302 50.84 -10.92 -9.18
CA ILE A 302 51.88 -11.62 -8.44
C ILE A 302 52.28 -10.78 -7.23
N GLY A 303 52.37 -11.43 -6.08
CA GLY A 303 52.84 -10.85 -4.83
C GLY A 303 54.36 -10.96 -4.66
N LYS A 304 54.87 -10.29 -3.63
CA LYS A 304 56.31 -10.23 -3.36
C LYS A 304 56.93 -11.61 -3.07
N ILE A 305 56.19 -12.52 -2.44
CA ILE A 305 56.69 -13.86 -2.06
C ILE A 305 57.13 -14.65 -3.30
N LEU A 306 56.29 -14.70 -4.33
CA LEU A 306 56.62 -15.42 -5.56
C LEU A 306 57.70 -14.67 -6.36
N GLN A 307 57.72 -13.34 -6.29
CA GLN A 307 58.79 -12.54 -6.89
C GLN A 307 60.16 -12.86 -6.26
N ASP A 308 60.26 -12.81 -4.93
CA ASP A 308 61.50 -13.08 -4.20
C ASP A 308 61.99 -14.53 -4.44
N GLN A 309 61.06 -15.50 -4.59
CA GLN A 309 61.40 -16.88 -4.94
C GLN A 309 61.97 -17.02 -6.36
N VAL A 310 61.37 -16.35 -7.34
CA VAL A 310 61.87 -16.33 -8.71
C VAL A 310 63.25 -15.67 -8.77
N ASP A 311 63.40 -14.51 -8.11
CA ASP A 311 64.67 -13.79 -8.03
C ASP A 311 65.76 -14.65 -7.40
N ALA A 312 65.46 -15.34 -6.29
CA ALA A 312 66.41 -16.26 -5.64
C ALA A 312 66.81 -17.45 -6.53
N THR A 313 65.88 -18.00 -7.30
CA THR A 313 66.15 -19.12 -8.22
C THR A 313 67.05 -18.66 -9.37
N ILE A 314 66.85 -17.44 -9.87
CA ILE A 314 67.69 -16.84 -10.92
C ILE A 314 69.09 -16.55 -10.36
N ASP A 315 69.19 -15.95 -9.18
CA ASP A 315 70.47 -15.64 -8.53
C ASP A 315 71.30 -16.90 -8.27
N GLU A 316 70.65 -18.00 -7.86
CA GLU A 316 71.31 -19.29 -7.70
C GLU A 316 71.86 -19.80 -9.04
N ALA A 317 71.06 -19.78 -10.10
CA ALA A 317 71.46 -20.24 -11.43
C ALA A 317 72.66 -19.45 -11.98
N VAL A 318 72.66 -18.13 -11.77
CA VAL A 318 73.77 -17.24 -12.14
C VAL A 318 75.03 -17.63 -11.36
N ARG A 319 74.91 -17.88 -10.05
CA ARG A 319 76.04 -18.27 -9.20
C ARG A 319 76.62 -19.63 -9.58
N THR A 320 75.78 -20.59 -9.96
CA THR A 320 76.21 -21.95 -10.34
C THR A 320 76.53 -22.09 -11.83
N SER A 321 76.38 -21.02 -12.62
CA SER A 321 76.52 -21.04 -14.09
C SER A 321 75.66 -22.15 -14.74
N SER A 322 74.49 -22.41 -14.17
CA SER A 322 73.54 -23.40 -14.68
C SER A 322 72.37 -22.71 -15.38
N TRP A 323 71.62 -23.46 -16.19
CA TRP A 323 70.35 -22.96 -16.72
C TRP A 323 69.23 -23.17 -15.70
N VAL A 324 68.27 -22.26 -15.68
CA VAL A 324 67.00 -22.43 -14.95
C VAL A 324 65.85 -22.15 -15.91
N ASP A 325 64.87 -23.04 -15.91
CA ASP A 325 63.59 -22.77 -16.56
C ASP A 325 62.67 -22.07 -15.57
N VAL A 326 62.57 -20.75 -15.70
CA VAL A 326 61.73 -19.89 -14.87
C VAL A 326 60.24 -20.26 -15.01
N MET A 327 59.84 -20.84 -16.15
CA MET A 327 58.48 -21.33 -16.33
C MET A 327 58.18 -22.50 -15.41
N VAL A 328 59.15 -23.38 -15.11
CA VAL A 328 58.89 -24.50 -14.17
C VAL A 328 58.57 -23.99 -12.77
N SER A 329 59.23 -22.92 -12.32
CA SER A 329 58.97 -22.27 -11.03
C SER A 329 57.63 -21.53 -10.98
N LEU A 330 57.16 -20.97 -12.11
CA LEU A 330 55.84 -20.34 -12.23
C LEU A 330 54.69 -21.34 -12.49
N VAL A 331 54.96 -22.43 -13.20
CA VAL A 331 53.97 -23.45 -13.64
C VAL A 331 53.58 -24.40 -12.51
N GLN A 332 54.45 -24.59 -11.51
CA GLN A 332 54.06 -25.29 -10.27
C GLN A 332 52.93 -24.58 -9.51
N HIS A 333 52.79 -23.28 -9.75
CA HIS A 333 51.85 -22.39 -9.08
C HIS A 333 50.88 -21.73 -10.07
N THR A 334 50.59 -22.24 -11.25
CA THR A 334 49.58 -21.61 -12.13
C THR A 334 48.68 -22.65 -12.78
N SER A 335 47.41 -22.27 -13.00
CA SER A 335 46.41 -23.15 -13.61
C SER A 335 46.79 -23.55 -15.04
N LYS A 336 46.19 -24.65 -15.55
CA LYS A 336 46.50 -25.24 -16.87
C LYS A 336 46.48 -24.24 -18.05
N GLU A 337 45.70 -23.16 -17.96
CA GLU A 337 45.60 -22.15 -19.02
C GLU A 337 46.90 -21.34 -19.22
N TRP A 338 47.70 -21.17 -18.16
CA TRP A 338 49.05 -20.61 -18.28
C TRP A 338 50.00 -21.52 -19.07
N ARG A 339 49.78 -22.85 -19.01
CA ARG A 339 50.63 -23.84 -19.69
C ARG A 339 50.46 -23.82 -21.20
N GLU A 340 49.27 -23.45 -21.67
CA GLU A 340 48.92 -23.52 -23.10
C GLU A 340 49.08 -22.17 -23.83
N GLY A 341 49.09 -21.05 -23.11
CA GLY A 341 49.09 -19.70 -23.70
C GLY A 341 50.45 -19.12 -24.12
N GLU A 342 51.54 -19.45 -23.40
CA GLU A 342 52.85 -18.81 -23.64
C GLU A 342 53.93 -19.73 -24.22
N GLY A 343 53.64 -21.02 -24.42
CA GLY A 343 54.55 -22.00 -25.05
C GLY A 343 54.85 -21.79 -26.54
N ARG A 344 54.45 -20.66 -27.13
CA ARG A 344 54.68 -20.36 -28.56
C ARG A 344 55.39 -19.03 -28.87
N LYS A 345 55.76 -18.23 -27.86
CA LYS A 345 56.36 -16.90 -28.13
C LYS A 345 57.60 -16.54 -27.30
N ALA A 346 58.45 -17.53 -27.07
CA ALA A 346 59.84 -17.27 -26.71
C ALA A 346 60.78 -18.14 -27.58
N GLN A 347 60.69 -17.96 -28.90
CA GLN A 347 61.86 -18.17 -29.74
C GLN A 347 62.66 -16.88 -29.73
N LEU A 348 63.92 -17.02 -29.33
CA LEU A 348 64.93 -15.98 -29.20
C LEU A 348 64.98 -15.05 -30.41
N ASN A 349 65.06 -13.74 -30.13
CA ASN A 349 65.97 -12.84 -30.83
C ASN A 349 67.00 -12.36 -29.81
#